data_AF-A0A3B8WC52-F1
#
_entry.id   AF-A0A3B8WC52-F1
#
_cell.length_a   1.000
_cell.length_b   1.000
_cell.length_c   1.000
_cell.angle_alpha   90.00
_cell.angle_beta   90.00
_cell.angle_gamma   90.00
#
_symmetry.space_group_name_H-M   'P 1'
#
loop_
_entity.id
_entity.type
_entity.pdbx_description
1 polymer ?
#
loop_
_entity_poly.entity_id
_entity_poly.type
_entity_poly.pdbx_seq_one_letter_code
_entity_poly.pdbx_strand_id
1 'polypeptide(L)'
;RQLKATGWMHNRLRMITAMFLTKNLFIDWRLGEAWFMQNLVDGFLASNNGGWQWSASTGTDAAPYFRVFNPVTQSERFDPKGEFIRNWVPELAKLDNKRIHDPSKGGVIPKGYPRPIVDLKESRKEAIARFQALKD
;
A
#
# COMPACT_ATOMS: atom_id res chain seq x y z
N ARG A 1 -8.42 5.96 -3.29
CA ARG A 1 -9.06 7.12 -3.96
C ARG A 1 -9.22 6.85 -5.45
N GLN A 2 -8.14 6.73 -6.23
CA GLN A 2 -8.19 6.37 -7.67
C GLN A 2 -9.15 5.20 -7.97
N LEU A 3 -8.91 4.02 -7.39
CA LEU A 3 -9.73 2.83 -7.65
C LEU A 3 -11.23 3.07 -7.43
N LYS A 4 -11.61 3.71 -6.32
CA LYS A 4 -13.03 4.00 -6.04
C LYS A 4 -13.64 4.99 -7.05
N ALA A 5 -12.84 5.90 -7.59
CA ALA A 5 -13.31 6.92 -8.51
C ALA A 5 -13.37 6.45 -9.96
N THR A 6 -12.45 5.57 -10.37
CA THR A 6 -12.28 5.19 -11.80
C THR A 6 -12.52 3.72 -12.08
N GLY A 7 -12.65 2.89 -11.04
CA GLY A 7 -12.65 1.44 -11.17
C GLY A 7 -11.31 0.85 -11.61
N TRP A 8 -10.23 1.62 -11.63
CA TRP A 8 -8.92 1.17 -12.11
C TRP A 8 -7.80 1.58 -11.16
N MET A 9 -6.77 0.76 -11.08
CA MET A 9 -5.56 1.06 -10.30
C MET A 9 -4.33 0.51 -11.02
N HIS A 10 -3.26 1.32 -11.12
CA HIS A 10 -2.00 0.87 -11.69
C HIS A 10 -1.41 -0.31 -10.89
N ASN A 11 -0.80 -1.29 -11.56
CA ASN A 11 -0.32 -2.53 -10.92
C ASN A 11 0.63 -2.28 -9.74
N ARG A 12 1.56 -1.31 -9.85
CA ARG A 12 2.45 -0.93 -8.73
C ARG A 12 1.67 -0.49 -7.49
N LEU A 13 0.60 0.29 -7.67
CA LEU A 13 -0.24 0.75 -6.57
C LEU A 13 -1.00 -0.42 -5.93
N ARG A 14 -1.49 -1.36 -6.75
CA ARG A 14 -2.12 -2.60 -6.26
C ARG A 14 -1.18 -3.35 -5.31
N MET A 15 0.07 -3.57 -5.72
CA MET A 15 1.08 -4.24 -4.90
C MET A 15 1.36 -3.48 -3.59
N ILE A 16 1.50 -2.15 -3.65
CA ILE A 16 1.78 -1.31 -2.47
C ILE A 16 0.62 -1.39 -1.47
N THR A 17 -0.62 -1.20 -1.95
CA THR A 17 -1.80 -1.23 -1.07
C THR A 17 -2.06 -2.62 -0.50
N ALA A 18 -1.82 -3.68 -1.29
CA ALA A 18 -1.99 -5.05 -0.83
C ALA A 18 -0.96 -5.43 0.25
N MET A 19 0.31 -5.09 0.06
CA MET A 19 1.33 -5.29 1.10
C MET A 19 1.10 -4.44 2.34
N PHE A 20 0.62 -3.20 2.16
CA PHE A 20 0.27 -2.36 3.31
C PHE A 20 -0.84 -3.00 4.14
N LEU A 21 -1.90 -3.50 3.50
CA LEU A 21 -3.00 -4.20 4.17
C LEU A 21 -2.50 -5.45 4.93
N THR A 22 -1.71 -6.30 4.28
CA THR A 22 -1.35 -7.61 4.83
C THR A 22 -0.16 -7.57 5.78
N LYS A 23 0.84 -6.72 5.51
CA LYS A 23 2.11 -6.69 6.23
C LYS A 23 2.21 -5.54 7.24
N ASN A 24 1.58 -4.39 6.97
CA ASN A 24 1.62 -3.27 7.91
C ASN A 24 0.40 -3.25 8.84
N LEU A 25 -0.77 -3.66 8.35
CA LEU A 25 -2.00 -3.67 9.15
C LEU A 25 -2.40 -5.05 9.68
N PHE A 26 -1.71 -6.12 9.24
CA PHE A 26 -2.02 -7.51 9.61
C PHE A 26 -3.48 -7.92 9.34
N ILE A 27 -4.07 -7.35 8.29
CA ILE A 27 -5.43 -7.68 7.86
C ILE A 27 -5.39 -8.84 6.87
N ASP A 28 -6.37 -9.74 6.98
CA ASP A 28 -6.55 -10.86 6.07
C ASP A 28 -6.68 -10.39 4.62
N TRP A 29 -5.83 -10.94 3.74
CA TRP A 29 -5.76 -10.57 2.34
C TRP A 29 -7.06 -10.83 1.57
N ARG A 30 -7.88 -11.80 2.02
CA ARG A 30 -9.17 -12.14 1.40
C ARG A 30 -10.16 -10.99 1.45
N LEU A 31 -10.07 -10.14 2.48
CA LEU A 31 -10.89 -8.92 2.58
C LEU A 31 -10.49 -7.89 1.52
N GLY A 32 -9.18 -7.76 1.28
CA GLY A 32 -8.64 -6.91 0.23
C GLY A 32 -8.99 -7.44 -1.17
N GLU A 33 -8.90 -8.75 -1.38
CA GLU A 33 -9.29 -9.42 -2.62
C GLU A 33 -10.75 -9.16 -2.97
N ALA A 34 -11.66 -9.39 -2.02
CA ALA A 34 -13.09 -9.15 -2.20
C ALA A 34 -13.37 -7.68 -2.52
N TRP A 35 -12.71 -6.74 -1.83
CA TRP A 35 -12.85 -5.32 -2.11
C TRP A 35 -12.31 -4.94 -3.49
N PHE A 36 -11.21 -5.55 -3.95
CA PHE A 36 -10.69 -5.36 -5.31
C PHE A 36 -11.70 -5.87 -6.35
N MET A 37 -12.26 -7.06 -6.18
CA MET A 37 -13.28 -7.61 -7.10
C MET A 37 -14.53 -6.74 -7.22
N GLN A 38 -14.94 -6.09 -6.13
CA GLN A 38 -16.12 -5.22 -6.12
C GLN A 38 -15.91 -3.87 -6.83
N ASN A 39 -14.66 -3.45 -7.06
CA ASN A 39 -14.37 -2.10 -7.54
C ASN A 39 -13.54 -2.07 -8.81
N LEU A 40 -12.78 -3.11 -9.14
CA LEU A 40 -11.98 -3.15 -10.36
C LEU A 40 -12.85 -3.45 -11.57
N VAL A 41 -12.81 -2.56 -12.57
CA VAL A 41 -13.40 -2.79 -13.89
C VAL A 41 -12.72 -3.95 -14.62
N ASP A 42 -11.44 -4.19 -14.32
CA ASP A 42 -10.64 -5.31 -14.82
C ASP A 42 -10.56 -6.48 -13.82
N GLY A 43 -11.52 -6.58 -12.89
CA GLY A 43 -11.57 -7.63 -11.89
C GLY A 43 -11.68 -9.02 -12.51
N PHE A 44 -10.59 -9.78 -12.46
CA PHE A 44 -10.53 -11.17 -12.92
C PHE A 44 -9.99 -12.07 -11.80
N LEU A 45 -10.72 -13.14 -11.49
CA LEU A 45 -10.44 -13.98 -10.32
C LEU A 45 -8.99 -14.46 -10.26
N ALA A 46 -8.48 -15.08 -11.33
CA ALA A 46 -7.13 -15.67 -11.30
C ALA A 46 -6.05 -14.60 -11.08
N SER A 47 -6.11 -13.48 -11.79
CA SER A 47 -5.11 -12.41 -11.68
C SER A 47 -5.23 -11.66 -10.35
N ASN A 48 -6.45 -11.44 -9.84
CA ASN A 48 -6.66 -10.76 -8.56
C ASN A 48 -6.21 -11.66 -7.40
N ASN A 49 -6.67 -12.90 -7.38
CA ASN A 49 -6.30 -13.88 -6.37
C ASN A 49 -4.78 -14.09 -6.32
N GLY A 50 -4.15 -14.31 -7.49
CA GLY A 50 -2.71 -14.47 -7.59
C GLY A 50 -1.93 -13.25 -7.08
N GLY A 51 -2.38 -12.03 -7.42
CA GLY A 51 -1.76 -10.80 -6.93
C GLY A 51 -1.84 -10.64 -5.41
N TRP A 52 -2.99 -10.96 -4.82
CA TRP A 52 -3.18 -10.91 -3.36
C TRP A 52 -2.37 -11.98 -2.62
N GLN A 53 -2.35 -13.22 -3.12
CA GLN A 53 -1.51 -14.28 -2.58
C GLN A 53 -0.02 -13.90 -2.64
N TRP A 54 0.43 -13.38 -3.78
CA TRP A 54 1.79 -12.90 -3.95
C TRP A 54 2.17 -11.83 -2.91
N SER A 55 1.31 -10.83 -2.69
CA SER A 55 1.52 -9.77 -1.69
C SER A 55 1.44 -10.28 -0.25
N ALA A 56 0.64 -11.31 0.02
CA ALA A 56 0.51 -11.93 1.34
C ALA A 56 1.65 -12.91 1.68
N SER A 57 2.52 -13.22 0.72
CA SER A 57 3.56 -14.27 0.83
C SER A 57 2.97 -15.67 0.99
N THR A 58 1.85 -15.92 0.33
CA THR A 58 1.16 -17.22 0.29
C THR A 58 1.02 -17.69 -1.16
N GLY A 59 0.85 -18.99 -1.37
CA GLY A 59 0.62 -19.53 -2.71
C GLY A 59 1.88 -19.69 -3.56
N THR A 60 1.68 -19.80 -4.87
CA THR A 60 2.73 -20.08 -5.86
C THR A 60 3.55 -18.81 -6.18
N ASP A 61 4.87 -18.93 -6.22
CA ASP A 61 5.83 -17.85 -6.55
C ASP A 61 5.64 -16.56 -5.72
N ALA A 62 5.28 -16.73 -4.45
CA ALA A 62 4.94 -15.61 -3.59
C ALA A 62 6.15 -14.73 -3.25
N ALA A 63 5.91 -13.43 -3.03
CA ALA A 63 6.96 -12.56 -2.50
C ALA A 63 7.47 -13.13 -1.16
N PRO A 64 8.81 -13.21 -0.93
CA PRO A 64 9.34 -13.66 0.35
C PRO A 64 8.76 -12.84 1.50
N TYR A 65 8.45 -13.45 2.64
CA TYR A 65 7.75 -12.78 3.76
C TYR A 65 8.44 -11.52 4.28
N PHE A 66 9.77 -11.45 4.16
CA PHE A 66 10.57 -10.30 4.56
C PHE A 66 10.56 -9.15 3.53
N ARG A 67 9.97 -9.36 2.35
CA ARG A 67 9.74 -8.32 1.34
C ARG A 67 8.50 -7.50 1.74
N VAL A 68 8.74 -6.46 2.54
CA VAL A 68 7.74 -5.47 2.93
C VAL A 68 8.06 -4.15 2.23
N PHE A 69 7.17 -3.68 1.37
CA PHE A 69 7.32 -2.37 0.72
C PHE A 69 7.15 -1.25 1.74
N ASN A 70 8.01 -0.23 1.65
CA ASN A 70 7.79 1.04 2.33
C ASN A 70 7.02 1.97 1.37
N PRO A 71 5.75 2.33 1.65
CA PRO A 71 4.95 3.18 0.77
C PRO A 71 5.62 4.51 0.41
N VAL A 72 6.36 5.13 1.34
CA VAL A 72 7.06 6.40 1.13
C VAL A 72 8.16 6.26 0.10
N THR A 73 9.02 5.24 0.24
CA THR A 73 10.13 5.06 -0.72
C THR A 73 9.62 4.59 -2.09
N GLN A 74 8.49 3.89 -2.13
CA GLN A 74 7.84 3.54 -3.39
C GLN A 74 7.28 4.79 -4.08
N SER A 75 6.63 5.71 -3.35
CA SER A 75 6.11 6.93 -3.94
C SER A 75 7.22 7.87 -4.40
N GLU A 76 8.29 8.05 -3.61
CA GLU A 76 9.47 8.82 -4.03
C GLU A 76 10.09 8.28 -5.32
N ARG A 77 10.14 6.95 -5.48
CA ARG A 77 10.73 6.30 -6.65
C ARG A 77 9.85 6.40 -7.91
N PHE A 78 8.53 6.17 -7.76
CA PHE A 78 7.63 6.02 -8.90
C PHE A 78 6.78 7.28 -9.18
N ASP A 79 6.78 8.25 -8.28
CA ASP A 79 6.12 9.55 -8.40
C ASP A 79 7.03 10.67 -7.82
N PRO A 80 8.25 10.89 -8.34
CA PRO A 80 9.25 11.76 -7.70
C PRO A 80 8.79 13.21 -7.49
N LYS A 81 7.86 13.70 -8.31
CA LYS A 81 7.26 15.04 -8.20
C LYS A 81 5.94 15.07 -7.41
N GLY A 82 5.44 13.90 -7.01
CA GLY A 82 4.17 13.75 -6.30
C GLY A 82 2.95 14.02 -7.18
N GLU A 83 3.08 14.07 -8.51
CA GLU A 83 2.00 14.47 -9.43
C GLU A 83 0.77 13.56 -9.28
N PHE A 84 1.00 12.26 -9.15
CA PHE A 84 -0.08 11.30 -8.89
C PHE A 84 -0.74 11.58 -7.54
N ILE A 85 0.05 11.80 -6.48
CA ILE A 85 -0.48 12.11 -5.15
C ILE A 85 -1.28 13.42 -5.17
N ARG A 86 -0.79 14.48 -5.82
CA ARG A 86 -1.51 15.77 -5.92
C ARG A 86 -2.87 15.61 -6.58
N ASN A 87 -2.93 14.81 -7.64
CA ASN A 87 -4.17 14.57 -8.38
C ASN A 87 -5.21 13.81 -7.53
N TRP A 88 -4.78 12.79 -6.79
CA TRP A 88 -5.70 11.92 -6.05
C TRP A 88 -5.90 12.32 -4.58
N VAL A 89 -5.04 13.18 -4.05
CA VAL A 89 -5.04 13.66 -2.66
C VAL A 89 -4.90 15.19 -2.65
N PRO A 90 -5.95 15.92 -3.09
CA PRO A 90 -5.87 17.36 -3.34
C PRO A 90 -5.51 18.20 -2.10
N GLU A 91 -5.83 17.73 -0.90
CA GLU A 91 -5.42 18.40 0.34
C GLU A 91 -3.90 18.40 0.57
N LEU A 92 -3.15 17.54 -0.12
CA LEU A 92 -1.68 17.53 -0.13
C LEU A 92 -1.09 18.29 -1.31
N ALA A 93 -1.91 18.82 -2.23
CA ALA A 93 -1.47 19.35 -3.52
C ALA A 93 -0.54 20.56 -3.44
N LYS A 94 -0.43 21.20 -2.26
CA LYS A 94 0.46 22.36 -2.01
C LYS A 94 1.78 22.00 -1.33
N LEU A 95 1.98 20.75 -0.91
CA LEU A 95 3.24 20.34 -0.29
C LEU A 95 4.38 20.36 -1.30
N ASP A 96 5.62 20.59 -0.88
CA ASP A 96 6.77 20.44 -1.78
C ASP A 96 6.99 18.96 -2.18
N ASN A 97 7.83 18.73 -3.19
CA ASN A 97 8.08 17.39 -3.74
C ASN A 97 8.73 16.42 -2.75
N LYS A 98 9.32 16.89 -1.65
CA LYS A 98 9.88 16.04 -0.60
C LYS A 98 8.81 15.71 0.44
N ARG A 99 8.09 16.71 0.96
CA ARG A 99 7.05 16.52 1.98
C ARG A 99 5.81 15.79 1.50
N ILE A 100 5.50 15.80 0.20
CA ILE A 100 4.29 15.14 -0.31
C ILE A 100 4.27 13.62 -0.07
N HIS A 101 5.45 12.98 0.02
CA HIS A 101 5.60 11.54 0.24
C HIS A 101 5.49 11.14 1.70
N ASP A 102 5.83 12.04 2.62
CA ASP A 102 5.72 11.85 4.07
C ASP A 102 5.27 13.17 4.74
N PRO A 103 3.95 13.48 4.71
CA PRO A 103 3.43 14.73 5.25
C PRO A 103 3.71 14.91 6.75
N SER A 104 3.87 13.81 7.49
CA SER A 104 4.14 13.79 8.93
C SER A 104 5.56 14.19 9.32
N LYS A 105 6.57 13.93 8.47
CA LYS A 105 7.98 14.21 8.82
C LYS A 105 8.37 15.69 8.88
N GLY A 106 7.53 16.60 8.39
CA GLY A 106 7.88 18.01 8.19
C GLY A 106 7.05 19.01 8.98
N GLY A 107 6.35 18.59 10.04
CA GLY A 107 5.54 19.47 10.88
C GLY A 107 4.05 19.22 10.77
N VAL A 108 3.25 20.29 10.61
CA VAL A 108 1.78 20.21 10.62
C VAL A 108 1.28 19.44 9.40
N ILE A 109 0.44 18.44 9.65
CA ILE A 109 -0.28 17.69 8.61
C ILE A 109 -1.37 18.61 8.02
N PRO A 110 -1.49 18.71 6.69
CA PRO A 110 -2.55 19.50 6.07
C PRO A 110 -3.94 19.14 6.59
N LYS A 111 -4.79 20.15 6.80
CA LYS A 111 -6.16 19.97 7.27
C LYS A 111 -6.91 19.02 6.34
N GLY A 112 -7.54 18.00 6.91
CA GLY A 112 -8.29 16.99 6.16
C GLY A 112 -7.48 15.74 5.77
N TYR A 113 -6.15 15.75 5.95
CA TYR A 113 -5.33 14.55 5.78
C TYR A 113 -5.10 13.85 7.14
N PRO A 114 -5.28 12.52 7.25
CA PRO A 114 -5.14 11.82 8.52
C PRO A 114 -3.67 11.69 8.95
N ARG A 115 -3.47 11.46 10.26
CA ARG A 115 -2.19 10.96 10.78
C ARG A 115 -1.96 9.52 10.28
N PRO A 116 -0.70 9.09 10.11
CA PRO A 116 -0.39 7.70 9.80
C PRO A 116 -1.04 6.76 10.83
N ILE A 117 -1.71 5.72 10.35
CA ILE A 117 -2.41 4.74 11.20
C ILE A 117 -1.45 3.72 11.85
N VAL A 118 -0.26 3.56 11.29
CA VAL A 118 0.82 2.69 11.79
C VAL A 118 2.17 3.30 11.51
N ASP A 119 3.17 2.98 12.33
CA ASP A 119 4.56 3.27 12.03
C ASP A 119 5.12 2.24 11.04
N LEU A 120 5.63 2.69 9.90
CA LEU A 120 6.10 1.81 8.82
C LEU A 120 7.37 1.03 9.18
N LYS A 121 8.23 1.57 10.05
CA LYS A 121 9.47 0.93 10.46
C LYS A 121 9.18 -0.17 11.48
N GLU A 122 8.37 0.12 12.48
CA GLU A 122 8.01 -0.83 13.54
C GLU A 122 7.10 -1.93 13.00
N SER A 123 6.07 -1.61 12.21
CA SER A 123 5.21 -2.63 11.60
C SER A 123 5.96 -3.56 10.65
N ARG A 124 6.97 -3.06 9.92
CA ARG A 124 7.86 -3.91 9.12
C ARG A 124 8.65 -4.89 9.97
N LYS A 125 9.24 -4.45 11.09
CA LYS A 125 9.98 -5.34 12.00
C LYS A 125 9.05 -6.39 12.57
N GLU A 126 7.87 -5.98 13.01
CA GLU A 126 6.86 -6.87 13.57
C GLU A 126 6.42 -7.92 12.54
N ALA A 127 6.21 -7.54 11.28
CA ALA A 127 5.85 -8.48 10.23
C ALA A 127 6.92 -9.55 10.03
N ILE A 128 8.20 -9.14 9.98
CA ILE A 128 9.32 -10.08 9.85
C ILE A 128 9.39 -11.01 11.06
N ALA A 129 9.26 -10.47 12.27
CA ALA A 129 9.32 -11.23 13.52
C ALA A 129 8.18 -12.26 13.62
N ARG A 130 6.93 -11.87 13.33
CA ARG A 130 5.77 -12.78 13.36
C ARG A 130 5.95 -13.95 12.38
N PHE A 131 6.41 -13.69 11.16
CA PHE A 131 6.66 -14.76 10.20
C PHE A 131 7.86 -15.65 10.59
N GLN A 132 8.88 -15.09 11.25
CA GLN A 132 9.99 -15.89 11.77
C GLN A 132 9.54 -16.83 12.90
N ALA A 133 8.64 -16.37 13.77
CA ALA A 133 8.11 -17.17 14.87
C ALA A 133 7.20 -18.34 14.43
N LEU A 134 6.76 -18.36 13.16
CA LEU A 134 5.97 -19.45 12.58
C LEU A 134 6.83 -20.51 11.88
N LYS A 135 8.17 -20.40 11.93
CA LYS A 135 9.09 -21.36 11.31
C LYS A 135 9.37 -22.61 12.15
N ASP A 136 8.74 -22.70 13.32
CA ASP A 136 8.75 -23.88 14.20
C ASP A 136 7.41 -24.62 14.11
#